data_AF-A0A6D2G3F0-F1
#
_entry.id   AF-A0A6D2G3F0-F1
#
_cell.length_a   1.000
_cell.length_b   1.000
_cell.length_c   1.000
_cell.angle_alpha   90.00
_cell.angle_beta   90.00
_cell.angle_gamma   90.00
#
_symmetry.space_group_name_H-M   'P 1'
#
loop_
_entity.id
_entity.type
_entity.pdbx_description
1 polymer ?
#
loop_
_entity_poly.entity_id
_entity_poly.type
_entity_poly.pdbx_seq_one_letter_code
_entity_poly.pdbx_strand_id
1 'polypeptide(L)'
;MVDAATEAGAVFDDISQIPKHRLPDELKPFCEHARLMGKAARQHVAATGFAPEDINIIAGKYIHCSAHWNAVELKQSGELQGGASASKTVSFVNRPDKNWIRTIL
;
A
#
# COMPACT_ATOMS: atom_id res chain seq x y z
N MET A 1 -10.19 -4.41 -6.28
CA MET A 1 -10.66 -5.47 -5.35
C MET A 1 -12.15 -5.73 -5.47
N VAL A 2 -13.02 -4.75 -5.23
CA VAL A 2 -14.48 -4.91 -5.37
C VAL A 2 -14.85 -5.46 -6.74
N ASP A 3 -14.35 -4.85 -7.81
CA ASP A 3 -14.51 -5.30 -9.20
C ASP A 3 -14.18 -6.79 -9.40
N ALA A 4 -13.04 -7.25 -8.86
CA ALA A 4 -12.62 -8.65 -8.92
C ALA A 4 -13.54 -9.58 -8.12
N ALA A 5 -13.94 -9.16 -6.92
CA ALA A 5 -14.79 -9.95 -6.04
C ALA A 5 -16.23 -10.06 -6.59
N THR A 6 -16.75 -9.00 -7.19
CA THR A 6 -18.04 -9.01 -7.89
C THR A 6 -18.02 -9.95 -9.09
N GLU A 7 -16.95 -9.94 -9.90
CA GLU A 7 -16.78 -10.93 -10.98
C GLU A 7 -16.71 -12.38 -10.44
N ALA A 8 -16.20 -12.58 -9.22
CA ALA A 8 -16.19 -13.87 -8.53
C ALA A 8 -17.54 -14.23 -7.84
N GLY A 9 -18.57 -13.40 -7.97
CA GLY A 9 -19.92 -13.64 -7.46
C GLY A 9 -20.26 -13.00 -6.11
N ALA A 10 -19.38 -12.17 -5.54
CA ALA A 10 -19.70 -11.42 -4.32
C ALA A 10 -20.67 -10.26 -4.60
N VAL A 11 -21.60 -10.04 -3.67
CA VAL A 11 -22.56 -8.93 -3.72
C VAL A 11 -22.12 -7.84 -2.76
N PHE A 12 -21.99 -6.61 -3.26
CA PHE A 12 -21.64 -5.42 -2.47
C PHE A 12 -22.71 -4.36 -2.62
N ASP A 13 -22.93 -3.59 -1.56
CA ASP A 13 -23.70 -2.35 -1.62
C ASP A 13 -22.99 -1.31 -2.50
N ASP A 14 -23.75 -0.34 -3.03
CA ASP A 14 -23.20 0.73 -3.85
C ASP A 14 -22.27 1.64 -3.03
N ILE A 15 -20.97 1.45 -3.22
CA ILE A 15 -19.89 2.13 -2.52
C ILE A 15 -19.85 3.62 -2.88
N SER A 16 -20.40 4.01 -4.04
CA SER A 16 -20.45 5.42 -4.46
C SER A 16 -21.36 6.27 -3.57
N GLN A 17 -22.31 5.63 -2.86
CA GLN A 17 -23.21 6.29 -1.91
C GLN A 17 -22.55 6.56 -0.56
N ILE A 18 -21.35 6.02 -0.29
CA ILE A 18 -20.65 6.16 0.98
C ILE A 18 -19.67 7.34 0.89
N PRO A 19 -19.91 8.47 1.58
CA PRO A 19 -19.10 9.69 1.41
C PRO A 19 -17.61 9.49 1.70
N LYS A 20 -17.26 8.61 2.65
CA LYS A 20 -15.87 8.29 3.01
C LYS A 20 -15.09 7.58 1.90
N HIS A 21 -15.78 7.02 0.91
CA HIS A 21 -15.15 6.31 -0.22
C HIS A 21 -15.10 7.14 -1.49
N ARG A 22 -15.54 8.40 -1.43
CA ARG A 22 -15.45 9.31 -2.57
C ARG A 22 -13.99 9.64 -2.86
N LEU A 23 -13.58 9.33 -4.09
CA LEU A 23 -12.25 9.66 -4.59
C LEU A 23 -12.24 11.08 -5.17
N PRO A 24 -11.10 11.79 -5.08
CA PRO A 24 -10.87 13.02 -5.85
C PRO A 24 -11.09 12.78 -7.34
N ASP A 25 -11.65 13.77 -8.04
CA ASP A 25 -11.94 13.67 -9.47
C ASP A 25 -10.69 13.40 -10.31
N GLU A 26 -9.54 13.94 -9.89
CA GLU A 26 -8.25 13.71 -10.57
C GLU A 26 -7.80 12.23 -10.53
N LEU A 27 -8.31 11.42 -9.60
CA LEU A 27 -7.98 10.00 -9.51
C LEU A 27 -8.86 9.08 -10.36
N LYS A 28 -10.04 9.55 -10.78
CA LYS A 28 -10.98 8.76 -11.59
C LYS A 28 -10.33 8.08 -12.80
N PRO A 29 -9.57 8.76 -13.67
CA PRO A 29 -8.93 8.10 -14.82
C PRO A 29 -7.94 7.01 -14.40
N PHE A 30 -7.16 7.24 -13.34
CA PHE A 30 -6.21 6.24 -12.83
C PHE A 30 -6.91 5.02 -12.22
N CYS A 31 -8.05 5.22 -11.56
CA CYS A 31 -8.84 4.13 -11.02
C CYS A 31 -9.45 3.24 -12.10
N GLU A 32 -9.94 3.83 -13.20
CA GLU A 32 -10.44 3.05 -14.34
C GLU A 32 -9.30 2.26 -15.02
N HIS A 33 -8.13 2.87 -15.19
CA HIS A 33 -6.96 2.15 -15.70
C HIS A 33 -6.54 1.01 -14.75
N ALA A 34 -6.49 1.25 -13.44
CA ALA A 34 -6.20 0.21 -12.45
C ALA A 34 -7.21 -0.96 -12.49
N ARG A 35 -8.50 -0.68 -12.75
CA ARG A 35 -9.51 -1.73 -12.95
C ARG A 35 -9.24 -2.56 -14.20
N LEU A 36 -8.92 -1.92 -15.32
CA LEU A 36 -8.53 -2.61 -16.56
C LEU A 36 -7.29 -3.48 -16.36
N MET A 37 -6.26 -2.96 -15.68
CA MET A 37 -5.07 -3.73 -15.31
C MET A 37 -5.43 -4.95 -14.46
N GLY A 38 -6.27 -4.75 -13.44
CA GLY A 38 -6.74 -5.83 -12.58
C GLY A 38 -7.51 -6.91 -13.34
N LYS A 39 -8.35 -6.51 -14.30
CA LYS A 39 -9.10 -7.44 -15.15
C LYS A 39 -8.19 -8.22 -16.09
N ALA A 40 -7.24 -7.55 -16.76
CA ALA A 40 -6.25 -8.20 -17.60
C ALA A 40 -5.42 -9.23 -16.81
N ALA A 41 -4.99 -8.89 -15.59
CA ALA A 41 -4.28 -9.82 -14.71
C ALA A 41 -5.09 -11.08 -14.38
N ARG A 42 -6.41 -10.95 -14.10
CA ARG A 42 -7.31 -12.10 -13.87
C ARG A 42 -7.52 -12.96 -15.11
N GLN A 43 -7.39 -12.37 -16.30
CA GLN A 43 -7.52 -13.06 -17.58
C GLN A 43 -6.18 -13.59 -18.11
N HIS A 44 -5.10 -13.47 -17.34
CA HIS A 44 -3.73 -13.81 -17.77
C HIS A 44 -3.28 -13.08 -19.05
N VAL A 45 -3.81 -11.87 -19.27
CA VAL A 45 -3.42 -11.00 -20.38
C VAL A 45 -2.44 -9.95 -19.87
N ALA A 46 -1.48 -9.57 -20.70
CA ALA A 46 -0.56 -8.49 -20.40
C ALA A 46 -1.34 -7.18 -20.16
N ALA A 47 -1.04 -6.50 -19.05
CA ALA A 47 -1.57 -5.19 -18.73
C ALA A 47 -0.48 -4.14 -18.91
N THR A 48 -0.75 -3.10 -19.69
CA THR A 48 0.11 -1.91 -19.71
C THR A 48 -0.01 -1.22 -18.35
N GLY A 49 1.12 -1.06 -17.66
CA GLY A 49 1.19 -0.30 -16.41
C GLY A 49 0.93 1.19 -16.61
N PHE A 50 1.01 1.94 -15.51
CA PHE A 50 0.95 3.40 -15.57
C PHE A 50 2.16 3.99 -16.29
N ALA A 51 1.94 5.07 -17.04
CA ALA A 51 3.03 5.82 -17.64
C ALA A 51 3.86 6.53 -16.54
N PRO A 52 5.15 6.83 -16.76
CA PRO A 52 5.97 7.53 -15.77
C PRO A 52 5.37 8.86 -15.30
N GLU A 53 4.68 9.58 -16.19
CA GLU A 53 4.02 10.85 -15.90
C GLU A 53 2.84 10.64 -14.93
N ASP A 54 2.05 9.59 -15.16
CA ASP A 54 0.95 9.19 -14.28
C ASP A 54 1.48 8.78 -12.90
N ILE A 55 2.57 8.00 -12.87
CA ILE A 55 3.23 7.60 -11.63
C ILE A 55 3.70 8.84 -10.86
N ASN A 56 4.26 9.85 -11.52
CA ASN A 56 4.68 11.09 -10.85
C ASN A 56 3.50 11.84 -10.22
N ILE A 57 2.37 11.93 -10.91
CA ILE A 57 1.15 12.58 -10.40
C ILE A 57 0.63 11.82 -9.16
N ILE A 58 0.51 10.50 -9.27
CA ILE A 58 0.00 9.66 -8.18
C ILE A 58 0.97 9.68 -7.00
N ALA A 59 2.27 9.49 -7.25
CA ALA A 59 3.29 9.42 -6.21
C ALA A 59 3.48 10.75 -5.49
N GLY A 60 3.35 11.88 -6.19
CA GLY A 60 3.52 13.20 -5.59
C GLY A 60 2.47 13.56 -4.55
N LYS A 61 1.30 12.91 -4.56
CA LYS A 61 0.16 13.27 -3.70
C LYS A 61 -0.44 12.11 -2.90
N TYR A 62 -0.42 10.90 -3.44
CA TYR A 62 -1.26 9.80 -2.96
C TYR A 62 -0.46 8.55 -2.53
N ILE A 63 0.85 8.48 -2.79
CA ILE A 63 1.71 7.40 -2.29
C ILE A 63 2.52 7.91 -1.11
N HIS A 64 2.30 7.29 0.04
CA HIS A 64 3.11 7.58 1.24
C HIS A 64 4.43 6.81 1.19
N CYS A 65 5.52 7.48 1.56
CA CYS A 65 6.79 6.82 1.84
C CYS A 65 6.69 6.11 3.19
N SER A 66 6.29 4.83 3.17
CA SER A 66 6.10 4.03 4.38
C SER A 66 7.42 3.60 5.02
N ALA A 67 8.48 3.46 4.23
CA ALA A 67 9.80 3.03 4.71
C ALA A 67 10.68 4.25 5.04
N HIS A 68 11.20 4.28 6.27
CA HIS A 68 12.02 5.38 6.78
C HIS A 68 12.91 4.94 7.95
N TRP A 69 13.92 5.74 8.26
CA TRP A 69 14.88 5.48 9.35
C TRP A 69 14.56 6.22 10.66
N ASN A 70 13.32 6.66 10.86
CA ASN A 70 12.94 7.26 12.15
C ASN A 70 13.03 6.21 13.27
N ALA A 71 13.77 6.56 14.32
CA ALA A 71 13.88 5.77 15.53
C ALA A 71 12.58 5.82 16.35
N VAL A 72 12.23 4.71 16.98
CA VAL A 72 11.20 4.65 18.02
C VAL A 72 11.83 4.24 19.35
N GLU A 73 11.44 4.92 20.43
CA GLU A 73 11.84 4.56 21.79
C GLU A 73 10.85 3.53 22.36
N LEU A 74 11.36 2.40 22.85
CA LEU A 74 10.54 1.43 23.58
C LEU A 74 10.47 1.82 25.07
N LYS A 75 9.26 1.80 25.66
CA LYS A 75 9.06 2.11 27.08
C LYS A 75 9.76 1.08 27.98
N GLN A 76 10.23 1.55 29.15
CA GLN A 76 10.95 0.78 30.18
C GLN A 76 10.15 -0.37 30.84
N SER A 77 8.94 -0.72 30.37
CA SER A 77 8.10 -1.78 30.95
C SER A 77 8.56 -3.21 30.63
N GLY A 78 9.77 -3.38 30.09
CA GLY A 78 10.63 -4.51 30.47
C GLY A 78 10.36 -5.88 29.85
N GLU A 79 9.41 -6.06 28.93
CA GLU A 79 9.24 -7.35 28.24
C GLU A 79 9.68 -7.31 26.77
N LEU A 80 10.88 -7.82 26.54
CA LEU A 80 11.16 -8.86 25.54
C LEU A 80 12.33 -9.71 26.08
N GLN A 81 12.06 -11.00 26.32
CA GLN A 81 12.98 -12.00 26.85
C GLN A 81 14.10 -12.31 25.83
N GLY A 82 15.33 -11.93 26.14
CA GLY A 82 16.51 -12.22 25.32
C GLY A 82 17.71 -11.42 25.81
N GLY A 83 18.45 -11.96 26.79
CA GLY A 83 19.41 -11.26 27.62
C GLY A 83 20.47 -10.40 26.89
N ALA A 84 20.33 -9.09 27.02
CA ALA A 84 21.44 -8.13 27.06
C ALA A 84 20.97 -6.87 27.81
N SER A 85 21.86 -6.32 28.62
CA SER A 85 21.68 -5.28 29.64
C SER A 85 20.93 -3.99 29.21
N ALA A 86 20.44 -3.26 30.22
CA ALA A 86 19.64 -2.03 30.23
C ALA A 86 20.16 -0.89 29.34
N SER A 87 20.05 -1.07 28.02
CA SER A 87 20.23 -0.05 27.00
C SER A 87 18.85 0.38 26.51
N LYS A 88 18.64 1.67 26.26
CA LYS A 88 17.47 2.12 25.52
C LYS A 88 17.47 1.39 24.18
N THR A 89 16.59 0.41 23.99
CA THR A 89 16.49 -0.30 22.72
C THR A 89 15.88 0.66 21.70
N VAL A 90 16.74 1.27 20.89
CA VAL A 90 16.33 2.04 19.72
C VAL A 90 15.90 1.02 18.66
N SER A 91 14.67 1.15 18.16
CA SER A 91 14.15 0.32 17.07
C SER A 91 13.83 1.17 15.85
N PHE A 92 13.91 0.56 14.67
CA PHE A 92 13.57 1.18 13.38
C PHE A 92 12.50 0.31 12.70
N VAL A 93 11.25 0.45 13.18
CA VAL A 93 10.14 -0.44 12.78
C VAL A 93 9.79 -0.36 11.29
N ASN A 94 10.05 0.79 10.66
CA ASN A 94 9.79 1.03 9.25
C ASN A 94 11.08 1.07 8.42
N ARG A 95 12.17 0.51 8.93
CA ARG A 95 13.44 0.45 8.21
C ARG A 95 13.20 -0.16 6.81
N PRO A 96 13.69 0.47 5.73
CA PRO A 96 13.63 -0.12 4.40
C PRO A 96 14.44 -1.42 4.33
N ASP A 97 13.95 -2.37 3.54
CA ASP A 97 14.69 -3.58 3.21
C ASP A 97 15.95 -3.26 2.39
N LYS A 98 16.85 -4.24 2.25
CA LYS A 98 18.14 -4.06 1.58
C LYS A 98 17.95 -3.48 0.18
N ASN A 99 18.74 -2.45 -0.13
CA ASN A 99 18.68 -1.71 -1.40
C ASN A 99 17.30 -1.10 -1.72
N TRP A 100 16.43 -0.90 -0.73
CA TRP A 100 15.05 -0.43 -0.91
C TRP A 100 14.18 -1.38 -1.77
N ILE A 101 14.55 -2.67 -1.83
CA ILE A 101 13.83 -3.70 -2.58
C ILE A 101 13.12 -4.60 -1.57
N ARG A 102 11.78 -4.65 -1.65
CA ARG A 102 10.97 -5.51 -0.80
C ARG A 102 11.27 -6.98 -1.09
N THR A 103 11.62 -7.74 -0.06
CA THR A 103 11.64 -9.21 -0.12
C THR A 103 10.24 -9.76 -0.41
N ILE A 104 10.12 -10.60 -1.45
CA ILE A 104 8.90 -11.35 -1.81
C ILE A 104 9.15 -12.82 -1.51
N LEU A 105 8.26 -13.45 -0.72
CA LEU A 105 8.32 -14.86 -0.34
C LEU A 105 7.21 -15.64 -1.04
#